data_AF-R0GGA9-F1
#
_entry.id   AF-R0GGA9-F1
#
_cell.length_a   1.000
_cell.length_b   1.000
_cell.length_c   1.000
_cell.angle_alpha   90.00
_cell.angle_beta   90.00
_cell.angle_gamma   90.00
#
_symmetry.space_group_name_H-M   'P 1'
#
loop_
_entity.id
_entity.type
_entity.pdbx_description
1 polymer ?
#
loop_
_entity_poly.entity_id
_entity_poly.type
_entity_poly.pdbx_seq_one_letter_code
_entity_poly.pdbx_strand_id
1 'polypeptide(L)'
;MRESRFEYLWKGTLPLRNLKKMDLLGSENLKELPDLSKATKLETLQLSKCRNLQIIPSHMNLVSLVSVSMIGCIRLRDIPVMSTNIEALYITETAIEDEPPSVRLCSRLQTLNLSRSVKLTSLTHLPMTITYLDVRYTGIKKIPDCIKALHELQFLLISSCRRLTSLPELPGSLQFLHADDCDSLVTIFSPLNITPSAWRLEFTNCFKLDQQARKAIIQQSFSQGITLLPGRQVPAEFEHRAKGNCLTIRSNGNDPLYALSRYNVCVVISPPRQEYSLGHSPPRLLCRHIAKGDLYPNEVSIFVGDVPKFRREHLFIFSINHRWPCIVDPSDVNREIVFEFSSEFQEFDIIECGAQILTDEWDYEFGLYQDDIEFESSEASGDDIEFESSEASEDEMEFESIQASEDDDEHGDSKEDEYLRTDCWSWLFLCFKQ
;
A
#
# COMPACT_ATOMS: atom_id res chain seq x y z
N MET A 1 -9.89 15.23 -25.13
CA MET A 1 -9.21 16.51 -25.44
C MET A 1 -7.90 16.57 -24.64
N ARG A 2 -7.09 15.52 -24.73
CA ARG A 2 -5.84 15.41 -23.98
C ARG A 2 -4.85 16.47 -24.47
N GLU A 3 -3.99 16.92 -23.57
CA GLU A 3 -2.88 17.83 -23.87
C GLU A 3 -3.33 19.09 -24.61
N SER A 4 -4.52 19.57 -24.26
CA SER A 4 -5.08 20.73 -24.89
C SER A 4 -4.30 21.98 -24.49
N ARG A 5 -4.03 22.84 -25.47
CA ARG A 5 -3.36 24.14 -25.26
C ARG A 5 -4.33 25.25 -24.86
N PHE A 6 -5.63 24.96 -24.74
CA PHE A 6 -6.64 25.95 -24.39
C PHE A 6 -6.53 26.37 -22.92
N GLU A 7 -6.54 27.68 -22.68
CA GLU A 7 -6.69 28.21 -21.32
C GLU A 7 -8.12 28.06 -20.79
N TYR A 8 -9.10 28.16 -21.70
CA TYR A 8 -10.52 27.99 -21.46
C TYR A 8 -11.10 27.20 -22.63
N LEU A 9 -11.88 26.16 -22.36
CA LEU A 9 -12.44 25.31 -23.42
C LEU A 9 -13.59 26.01 -24.17
N TRP A 10 -14.51 26.63 -23.44
CA TRP A 10 -15.60 27.46 -23.98
C TRP A 10 -16.19 28.34 -22.88
N LYS A 11 -16.97 29.34 -23.25
CA LYS A 11 -17.75 30.19 -22.33
C LYS A 11 -19.22 29.79 -22.35
N GLY A 12 -19.87 29.86 -21.18
CA GLY A 12 -21.28 29.47 -21.01
C GLY A 12 -21.49 27.96 -20.92
N THR A 13 -22.76 27.53 -20.91
CA THR A 13 -23.13 26.11 -20.75
C THR A 13 -23.42 25.45 -22.10
N LEU A 14 -22.74 24.35 -22.41
CA LEU A 14 -23.04 23.52 -23.58
C LEU A 14 -23.94 22.33 -23.19
N PRO A 15 -24.97 21.98 -24.00
CA PRO A 15 -25.84 20.84 -23.71
C PRO A 15 -25.17 19.50 -24.05
N LEU A 16 -24.22 19.07 -23.21
CA LEU A 16 -23.43 17.85 -23.36
C LEU A 16 -24.18 16.59 -22.85
N ARG A 17 -25.47 16.45 -23.20
CA ARG A 17 -26.42 15.48 -22.58
C ARG A 17 -26.05 14.01 -22.76
N ASN A 18 -25.18 13.69 -23.71
CA ASN A 18 -24.72 12.33 -23.99
C ASN A 18 -23.24 12.12 -23.64
N LEU A 19 -22.56 13.14 -23.12
CA LEU A 19 -21.16 13.03 -22.74
C LEU A 19 -21.06 12.13 -21.50
N LYS A 20 -20.32 11.02 -21.64
CA LYS A 20 -20.04 10.08 -20.56
C LYS A 20 -18.67 10.24 -19.95
N LYS A 21 -17.68 10.67 -20.74
CA LYS A 21 -16.29 10.80 -20.31
C LYS A 21 -15.74 12.13 -20.82
N MET A 22 -15.11 12.88 -19.93
CA MET A 22 -14.40 14.12 -20.25
C MET A 22 -12.93 13.90 -19.88
N ASP A 23 -12.07 13.81 -20.88
CA ASP A 23 -10.63 13.63 -20.69
C ASP A 23 -9.85 14.86 -21.14
N LEU A 24 -9.23 15.52 -20.17
CA LEU A 24 -8.39 16.70 -20.29
C LEU A 24 -6.97 16.45 -19.78
N LEU A 25 -6.56 15.18 -19.61
CA LEU A 25 -5.23 14.80 -19.14
C LEU A 25 -4.14 15.62 -19.84
N GLY A 26 -3.26 16.25 -19.07
CA GLY A 26 -2.12 17.00 -19.59
C GLY A 26 -2.47 18.35 -20.21
N SER A 27 -3.69 18.87 -20.05
CA SER A 27 -4.06 20.21 -20.54
C SER A 27 -3.46 21.29 -19.65
N GLU A 28 -2.13 21.46 -19.71
CA GLU A 28 -1.36 22.25 -18.75
C GLU A 28 -1.77 23.72 -18.70
N ASN A 29 -2.29 24.28 -19.81
CA ASN A 29 -2.70 25.68 -19.90
C ASN A 29 -4.08 25.96 -19.32
N LEU A 30 -4.90 24.93 -19.07
CA LEU A 30 -6.27 25.09 -18.60
C LEU A 30 -6.30 25.80 -17.24
N LYS A 31 -6.96 26.96 -17.17
CA LYS A 31 -7.05 27.76 -15.93
C LYS A 31 -8.34 27.48 -15.15
N GLU A 32 -9.41 27.21 -15.86
CA GLU A 32 -10.75 26.98 -15.30
C GLU A 32 -11.46 25.84 -16.05
N LEU A 33 -12.07 24.93 -15.29
CA LEU A 33 -12.94 23.91 -15.86
C LEU A 33 -14.25 24.57 -16.31
N PRO A 34 -14.72 24.35 -17.56
CA PRO A 34 -16.03 24.87 -17.98
C PRO A 34 -17.17 24.33 -17.14
N ASP A 35 -18.30 25.04 -17.11
CA ASP A 35 -19.50 24.52 -16.45
C ASP A 35 -20.04 23.28 -17.16
N LEU A 36 -19.97 22.14 -16.47
CA LEU A 36 -20.46 20.84 -16.92
C LEU A 36 -21.88 20.52 -16.40
N SER A 37 -22.61 21.47 -15.82
CA SER A 37 -23.94 21.25 -15.19
C SER A 37 -25.00 20.61 -16.10
N LYS A 38 -24.83 20.65 -17.42
CA LYS A 38 -25.72 20.02 -18.41
C LYS A 38 -25.24 18.63 -18.88
N ALA A 39 -24.04 18.21 -18.49
CA ALA A 39 -23.48 16.89 -18.79
C ALA A 39 -23.98 15.85 -17.78
N THR A 40 -25.30 15.66 -17.69
CA THR A 40 -25.92 14.84 -16.64
C THR A 40 -25.59 13.35 -16.73
N LYS A 41 -25.07 12.87 -17.87
CA LYS A 41 -24.62 11.48 -18.08
C LYS A 41 -23.10 11.31 -17.91
N LEU A 42 -22.39 12.36 -17.46
CA LEU A 42 -20.94 12.31 -17.29
C LEU A 42 -20.61 11.37 -16.13
N GLU A 43 -19.93 10.28 -16.43
CA GLU A 43 -19.52 9.22 -15.50
C GLU A 43 -18.08 9.40 -15.02
N THR A 44 -17.20 9.93 -15.89
CA THR A 44 -15.77 10.10 -15.61
C THR A 44 -15.25 11.48 -15.99
N LEU A 45 -14.51 12.11 -15.08
CA LEU A 45 -13.81 13.37 -15.30
C LEU A 45 -12.32 13.23 -15.02
N GLN A 46 -11.50 13.35 -16.06
CA GLN A 46 -10.04 13.25 -15.99
C GLN A 46 -9.41 14.64 -16.23
N LEU A 47 -8.75 15.18 -15.20
CA LEU A 47 -8.11 16.50 -15.15
C LEU A 47 -6.63 16.40 -14.73
N SER A 48 -6.07 15.20 -14.66
CA SER A 48 -4.69 15.04 -14.22
C SER A 48 -3.71 15.83 -15.11
N LYS A 49 -2.64 16.32 -14.51
CA LYS A 49 -1.60 17.15 -15.13
C LYS A 49 -2.12 18.47 -15.72
N CYS A 50 -3.32 18.92 -15.36
CA CYS A 50 -3.78 20.30 -15.63
C CYS A 50 -3.11 21.29 -14.65
N ARG A 51 -1.80 21.52 -14.83
CA ARG A 51 -0.95 22.22 -13.86
C ARG A 51 -1.39 23.66 -13.55
N ASN A 52 -2.00 24.38 -14.50
CA ASN A 52 -2.49 25.73 -14.29
C ASN A 52 -3.95 25.83 -13.80
N LEU A 53 -4.64 24.69 -13.62
CA LEU A 53 -6.04 24.66 -13.20
C LEU A 53 -6.16 25.19 -11.78
N GLN A 54 -6.99 26.22 -11.63
CA GLN A 54 -7.22 26.92 -10.36
C GLN A 54 -8.68 26.88 -9.93
N ILE A 55 -9.60 26.85 -10.91
CA ILE A 55 -11.03 26.99 -10.65
C ILE A 55 -11.78 25.77 -11.18
N ILE A 56 -12.55 25.15 -10.27
CA ILE A 56 -13.59 24.17 -10.58
C ILE A 56 -14.93 24.81 -10.22
N PRO A 57 -15.90 24.87 -11.15
CA PRO A 57 -17.22 25.43 -10.86
C PRO A 57 -17.98 24.66 -9.76
N SER A 58 -18.63 25.36 -8.85
CA SER A 58 -19.30 24.76 -7.68
C SER A 58 -20.72 24.23 -7.92
N HIS A 59 -21.30 24.44 -9.10
CA HIS A 59 -22.73 24.18 -9.36
C HIS A 59 -22.98 23.04 -10.37
N MET A 60 -22.01 22.16 -10.59
CA MET A 60 -22.07 21.18 -11.68
C MET A 60 -23.02 20.00 -11.43
N ASN A 61 -23.44 19.72 -10.19
CA ASN A 61 -24.36 18.64 -9.78
C ASN A 61 -24.40 17.42 -10.74
N LEU A 62 -23.25 16.79 -10.94
CA LEU A 62 -23.05 15.76 -11.95
C LEU A 62 -23.56 14.41 -11.41
N VAL A 63 -24.87 14.21 -11.51
CA VAL A 63 -25.57 13.06 -10.89
C VAL A 63 -25.07 11.68 -11.33
N SER A 64 -24.47 11.54 -12.52
CA SER A 64 -23.89 10.28 -12.98
C SER A 64 -22.39 10.15 -12.71
N LEU A 65 -21.74 11.14 -12.11
CA LEU A 65 -20.29 11.17 -11.95
C LEU A 65 -19.85 10.19 -10.87
N VAL A 66 -19.09 9.18 -11.27
CA VAL A 66 -18.58 8.09 -10.42
C VAL A 66 -17.09 8.28 -10.12
N SER A 67 -16.30 8.78 -11.08
CA SER A 67 -14.85 8.86 -10.95
C SER A 67 -14.29 10.23 -11.36
N VAL A 68 -13.44 10.79 -10.49
CA VAL A 68 -12.73 12.05 -10.74
C VAL A 68 -11.25 11.92 -10.44
N SER A 69 -10.42 12.37 -11.37
CA SER A 69 -8.96 12.35 -11.23
C SER A 69 -8.37 13.74 -11.49
N MET A 70 -7.65 14.27 -10.51
CA MET A 70 -7.03 15.60 -10.49
C MET A 70 -5.56 15.51 -10.03
N ILE A 71 -4.84 14.49 -10.50
CA ILE A 71 -3.45 14.23 -10.09
C ILE A 71 -2.52 15.27 -10.72
N GLY A 72 -1.67 15.93 -9.95
CA GLY A 72 -0.71 16.93 -10.45
C GLY A 72 -1.35 18.27 -10.82
N CYS A 73 -2.54 18.58 -10.30
CA CYS A 73 -3.14 19.91 -10.40
C CYS A 73 -2.54 20.85 -9.34
N ILE A 74 -1.25 21.18 -9.52
CA ILE A 74 -0.42 21.84 -8.50
C ILE A 74 -0.87 23.25 -8.09
N ARG A 75 -1.75 23.91 -8.85
CA ARG A 75 -2.33 25.23 -8.52
C ARG A 75 -3.76 25.16 -7.98
N LEU A 76 -4.37 23.96 -7.97
CA LEU A 76 -5.73 23.78 -7.49
C LEU A 76 -5.75 23.79 -5.97
N ARG A 77 -6.51 24.73 -5.39
CA ARG A 77 -6.60 24.94 -3.93
C ARG A 77 -7.96 24.52 -3.37
N ASP A 78 -9.01 24.68 -4.16
CA ASP A 78 -10.38 24.43 -3.76
C ASP A 78 -11.02 23.39 -4.66
N ILE A 79 -11.63 22.38 -4.05
CA ILE A 79 -12.38 21.34 -4.77
C ILE A 79 -13.82 21.39 -4.27
N PRO A 80 -14.74 22.01 -5.04
CA PRO A 80 -16.13 22.13 -4.62
C PRO A 80 -16.85 20.78 -4.73
N VAL A 81 -18.11 20.77 -4.33
CA VAL A 81 -19.00 19.63 -4.52
C VAL A 81 -19.39 19.53 -5.98
N MET A 82 -18.82 18.55 -6.69
CA MET A 82 -19.15 18.29 -8.10
C MET A 82 -20.34 17.33 -8.23
N SER A 83 -20.42 16.37 -7.31
CA SER A 83 -21.44 15.32 -7.23
C SER A 83 -21.41 14.70 -5.83
N THR A 84 -22.50 14.04 -5.44
CA THR A 84 -22.57 13.20 -4.22
C THR A 84 -22.42 11.71 -4.52
N ASN A 85 -22.34 11.32 -5.80
CA ASN A 85 -22.31 9.93 -6.26
C ASN A 85 -20.90 9.44 -6.62
N ILE A 86 -19.86 10.21 -6.30
CA ILE A 86 -18.47 9.85 -6.58
C ILE A 86 -18.09 8.64 -5.71
N GLU A 87 -17.58 7.60 -6.37
CA GLU A 87 -17.07 6.37 -5.75
C GLU A 87 -15.53 6.40 -5.68
N ALA A 88 -14.87 7.06 -6.64
CA ALA A 88 -13.41 7.18 -6.68
C ALA A 88 -12.95 8.63 -6.90
N LEU A 89 -12.14 9.15 -5.97
CA LEU A 89 -11.64 10.52 -5.98
C LEU A 89 -10.11 10.53 -5.79
N TYR A 90 -9.40 10.96 -6.84
CA TYR A 90 -7.94 11.06 -6.84
C TYR A 90 -7.50 12.53 -6.89
N ILE A 91 -6.94 13.01 -5.78
CA ILE A 91 -6.50 14.39 -5.55
C ILE A 91 -5.05 14.34 -5.05
N THR A 92 -4.15 14.00 -5.95
CA THR A 92 -2.73 13.81 -5.65
C THR A 92 -1.93 14.99 -6.17
N GLU A 93 -0.88 15.43 -5.45
CA GLU A 93 -0.02 16.55 -5.89
C GLU A 93 -0.81 17.83 -6.21
N THR A 94 -1.63 18.28 -5.24
CA THR A 94 -2.42 19.52 -5.36
C THR A 94 -2.05 20.52 -4.26
N ALA A 95 -2.51 21.77 -4.39
CA ALA A 95 -2.28 22.83 -3.41
C ALA A 95 -3.42 22.98 -2.40
N ILE A 96 -4.26 21.95 -2.22
CA ILE A 96 -5.32 21.96 -1.21
C ILE A 96 -4.73 22.09 0.20
N GLU A 97 -5.35 22.93 1.01
CA GLU A 97 -4.92 23.17 2.40
C GLU A 97 -5.90 22.53 3.40
N ASP A 98 -7.19 22.51 3.03
CA ASP A 98 -8.29 21.96 3.81
C ASP A 98 -8.91 20.71 3.16
N GLU A 99 -9.63 19.94 3.96
CA GLU A 99 -10.41 18.78 3.50
C GLU A 99 -11.48 19.21 2.46
N PRO A 100 -11.47 18.65 1.23
CA PRO A 100 -12.46 18.98 0.22
C PRO A 100 -13.89 18.70 0.68
N PRO A 101 -14.86 19.62 0.50
CA PRO A 101 -16.28 19.38 0.77
C PRO A 101 -16.84 18.09 0.13
N SER A 102 -16.30 17.69 -1.03
CA SER A 102 -16.68 16.44 -1.71
C SER A 102 -16.39 15.20 -0.84
N VAL A 103 -15.32 15.18 -0.04
CA VAL A 103 -15.00 14.05 0.85
C VAL A 103 -16.09 13.86 1.91
N ARG A 104 -16.67 14.95 2.41
CA ARG A 104 -17.71 14.91 3.45
C ARG A 104 -19.07 14.48 2.93
N LEU A 105 -19.39 14.80 1.67
CA LEU A 105 -20.74 14.70 1.12
C LEU A 105 -20.94 13.49 0.20
N CYS A 106 -19.86 12.87 -0.31
CA CYS A 106 -19.94 11.67 -1.13
C CYS A 106 -20.14 10.42 -0.26
N SER A 107 -21.40 10.03 -0.02
CA SER A 107 -21.75 8.87 0.81
C SER A 107 -21.45 7.52 0.17
N ARG A 108 -21.01 7.50 -1.10
CA ARG A 108 -20.63 6.29 -1.85
C ARG A 108 -19.12 6.19 -2.08
N LEU A 109 -18.34 7.10 -1.51
CA LEU A 109 -16.91 7.18 -1.75
C LEU A 109 -16.23 5.93 -1.18
N GLN A 110 -15.62 5.14 -2.06
CA GLN A 110 -14.88 3.92 -1.72
C GLN A 110 -13.37 4.17 -1.75
N THR A 111 -12.91 4.93 -2.74
CA THR A 111 -11.49 5.22 -2.95
C THR A 111 -11.21 6.71 -2.81
N LEU A 112 -10.36 7.07 -1.86
CA LEU A 112 -9.88 8.43 -1.64
C LEU A 112 -8.35 8.48 -1.65
N ASN A 113 -7.77 9.17 -2.63
CA ASN A 113 -6.34 9.44 -2.67
C ASN A 113 -6.08 10.95 -2.54
N LEU A 114 -5.42 11.35 -1.47
CA LEU A 114 -5.00 12.72 -1.16
C LEU A 114 -3.47 12.85 -1.11
N SER A 115 -2.74 11.81 -1.56
CA SER A 115 -1.29 11.73 -1.39
C SER A 115 -0.53 12.90 -2.04
N ARG A 116 0.64 13.25 -1.49
CA ARG A 116 1.49 14.37 -1.93
C ARG A 116 0.82 15.75 -1.94
N SER A 117 -0.37 15.88 -1.34
CA SER A 117 -0.96 17.19 -1.03
C SER A 117 -0.32 17.72 0.25
N VAL A 118 0.93 18.16 0.16
CA VAL A 118 1.80 18.49 1.31
C VAL A 118 1.24 19.58 2.23
N LYS A 119 0.39 20.46 1.68
CA LYS A 119 -0.27 21.53 2.42
C LYS A 119 -1.51 21.08 3.20
N LEU A 120 -2.04 19.89 2.92
CA LEU A 120 -3.17 19.34 3.66
C LEU A 120 -2.70 18.98 5.07
N THR A 121 -3.19 19.69 6.09
CA THR A 121 -2.72 19.52 7.48
C THR A 121 -3.73 18.88 8.42
N SER A 122 -5.00 18.81 8.03
CA SER A 122 -6.07 18.21 8.81
C SER A 122 -7.04 17.45 7.94
N LEU A 123 -7.48 16.32 8.48
CA LEU A 123 -8.61 15.54 8.00
C LEU A 123 -9.55 15.41 9.20
N THR A 124 -10.84 15.63 8.99
CA THR A 124 -11.84 15.67 10.08
C THR A 124 -12.94 14.64 9.89
N HIS A 125 -13.23 14.26 8.65
CA HIS A 125 -14.31 13.34 8.34
C HIS A 125 -13.89 12.36 7.23
N LEU A 126 -14.45 11.15 7.30
CA LEU A 126 -14.28 10.10 6.31
C LEU A 126 -15.63 9.38 6.13
N PRO A 127 -16.15 9.25 4.89
CA PRO A 127 -17.32 8.43 4.59
C PRO A 127 -17.16 6.98 5.07
N MET A 128 -18.25 6.39 5.58
CA MET A 128 -18.26 5.02 6.12
C MET A 128 -17.97 3.93 5.09
N THR A 129 -18.14 4.24 3.80
CA THR A 129 -17.97 3.32 2.66
C THR A 129 -16.53 3.24 2.15
N ILE A 130 -15.57 3.98 2.75
CA ILE A 130 -14.20 3.99 2.26
C ILE A 130 -13.55 2.62 2.48
N THR A 131 -13.04 2.04 1.40
CA THR A 131 -12.24 0.82 1.39
C THR A 131 -10.74 1.09 1.24
N TYR A 132 -10.39 2.21 0.58
CA TYR A 132 -9.02 2.63 0.30
C TYR A 132 -8.81 4.10 0.65
N LEU A 133 -7.87 4.36 1.57
CA LEU A 133 -7.44 5.70 1.96
C LEU A 133 -5.93 5.86 1.80
N ASP A 134 -5.53 6.78 0.91
CA ASP A 134 -4.12 7.15 0.71
C ASP A 134 -3.91 8.63 1.01
N VAL A 135 -3.18 8.91 2.07
CA VAL A 135 -2.79 10.26 2.51
C VAL A 135 -1.27 10.38 2.65
N ARG A 136 -0.51 9.53 1.94
CA ARG A 136 0.97 9.55 1.98
C ARG A 136 1.54 10.92 1.61
N TYR A 137 2.68 11.28 2.20
CA TYR A 137 3.35 12.55 1.90
C TYR A 137 2.47 13.80 2.14
N THR A 138 1.54 13.74 3.09
CA THR A 138 0.74 14.90 3.50
C THR A 138 1.25 15.50 4.79
N GLY A 139 0.83 16.73 5.09
CA GLY A 139 1.17 17.46 6.31
C GLY A 139 0.29 17.13 7.51
N ILE A 140 -0.50 16.06 7.46
CA ILE A 140 -1.49 15.71 8.48
C ILE A 140 -0.84 15.42 9.83
N LYS A 141 -1.48 15.90 10.89
CA LYS A 141 -1.01 15.69 12.28
C LYS A 141 -1.67 14.49 12.96
N LYS A 142 -2.89 14.17 12.54
CA LYS A 142 -3.73 13.12 13.13
C LYS A 142 -4.65 12.55 12.05
N ILE A 143 -4.96 11.27 12.19
CA ILE A 143 -6.04 10.59 11.47
C ILE A 143 -7.33 10.79 12.29
N PRO A 144 -8.49 11.04 11.65
CA PRO A 144 -9.77 11.19 12.35
C PRO A 144 -10.15 9.97 13.19
N ASP A 145 -10.68 10.20 14.40
CA ASP A 145 -11.16 9.12 15.29
C ASP A 145 -12.33 8.32 14.70
N CYS A 146 -13.03 8.86 13.69
CA CYS A 146 -14.09 8.13 12.99
C CYS A 146 -13.56 6.94 12.17
N ILE A 147 -12.24 6.81 11.97
CA ILE A 147 -11.64 5.71 11.20
C ILE A 147 -12.00 4.32 11.76
N LYS A 148 -12.19 4.20 13.08
CA LYS A 148 -12.61 2.94 13.72
C LYS A 148 -13.99 2.44 13.29
N ALA A 149 -14.84 3.33 12.79
CA ALA A 149 -16.18 3.01 12.30
C ALA A 149 -16.20 2.67 10.79
N LEU A 150 -15.04 2.69 10.12
CA LEU A 150 -14.92 2.35 8.70
C LEU A 150 -14.75 0.83 8.55
N HIS A 151 -15.86 0.10 8.68
CA HIS A 151 -15.87 -1.37 8.67
C HIS A 151 -15.52 -2.00 7.31
N GLU A 152 -15.45 -1.19 6.25
CA GLU A 152 -15.04 -1.64 4.91
C GLU A 152 -13.59 -1.23 4.57
N LEU A 153 -12.92 -0.46 5.43
CA LEU A 153 -11.56 0.01 5.18
C LEU A 153 -10.58 -1.17 5.18
N GLN A 154 -9.96 -1.42 4.04
CA GLN A 154 -8.98 -2.49 3.84
C GLN A 154 -7.55 -1.94 3.70
N PHE A 155 -7.39 -0.75 3.10
CA PHE A 155 -6.09 -0.16 2.81
C PHE A 155 -5.96 1.23 3.44
N LEU A 156 -4.98 1.39 4.33
CA LEU A 156 -4.61 2.67 4.92
C LEU A 156 -3.14 2.97 4.63
N LEU A 157 -2.90 3.95 3.74
CA LEU A 157 -1.56 4.38 3.35
C LEU A 157 -1.27 5.78 3.91
N ILE A 158 -0.40 5.83 4.90
CA ILE A 158 -0.01 7.04 5.66
C ILE A 158 1.52 7.24 5.70
N SER A 159 2.26 6.54 4.84
CA SER A 159 3.70 6.71 4.62
C SER A 159 4.14 8.17 4.50
N SER A 160 5.31 8.49 5.05
CA SER A 160 5.94 9.82 5.01
C SER A 160 5.06 10.96 5.55
N CYS A 161 4.08 10.68 6.42
CA CYS A 161 3.35 11.71 7.16
C CYS A 161 4.19 12.21 8.35
N ARG A 162 5.24 13.01 8.07
CA ARG A 162 6.27 13.40 9.05
C ARG A 162 5.77 14.17 10.28
N ARG A 163 4.53 14.67 10.26
CA ARG A 163 3.89 15.43 11.36
C ARG A 163 2.88 14.60 12.14
N LEU A 164 2.60 13.37 11.70
CA LEU A 164 1.67 12.47 12.36
C LEU A 164 2.27 11.99 13.68
N THR A 165 1.59 12.28 14.80
CA THR A 165 2.12 11.96 16.14
C THR A 165 1.53 10.70 16.75
N SER A 166 0.33 10.33 16.35
CA SER A 166 -0.44 9.25 16.96
C SER A 166 -1.41 8.60 15.97
N LEU A 167 -1.63 7.30 16.11
CA LEU A 167 -2.74 6.60 15.44
C LEU A 167 -3.92 6.36 16.39
N PRO A 168 -5.16 6.66 15.96
CA PRO A 168 -6.37 6.32 16.71
C PRO A 168 -6.63 4.80 16.65
N GLU A 169 -7.73 4.36 17.27
CA GLU A 169 -8.23 3.00 17.11
C GLU A 169 -8.52 2.73 15.63
N LEU A 170 -7.94 1.66 15.07
CA LEU A 170 -8.08 1.27 13.68
C LEU A 170 -9.21 0.24 13.53
N PRO A 171 -9.93 0.21 12.40
CA PRO A 171 -11.00 -0.76 12.17
C PRO A 171 -10.45 -2.17 11.98
N GLY A 172 -11.20 -3.17 12.44
CA GLY A 172 -10.80 -4.58 12.33
C GLY A 172 -10.69 -5.09 10.90
N SER A 173 -11.38 -4.48 9.95
CA SER A 173 -11.37 -4.82 8.52
C SER A 173 -10.04 -4.54 7.80
N LEU A 174 -9.13 -3.82 8.45
CA LEU A 174 -7.89 -3.35 7.82
C LEU A 174 -7.00 -4.54 7.43
N GLN A 175 -6.64 -4.62 6.15
CA GLN A 175 -5.76 -5.65 5.62
C GLN A 175 -4.31 -5.14 5.47
N PHE A 176 -4.16 -3.86 5.13
CA PHE A 176 -2.87 -3.23 4.89
C PHE A 176 -2.76 -1.86 5.60
N LEU A 177 -1.69 -1.70 6.37
CA LEU A 177 -1.28 -0.43 6.96
C LEU A 177 0.15 -0.10 6.55
N HIS A 178 0.33 0.95 5.75
CA HIS A 178 1.66 1.47 5.45
C HIS A 178 1.86 2.81 6.17
N ALA A 179 2.69 2.79 7.20
CA ALA A 179 3.04 3.92 8.04
C ALA A 179 4.56 4.10 8.11
N ASP A 180 5.28 3.77 7.03
CA ASP A 180 6.71 3.99 6.90
C ASP A 180 7.09 5.48 6.91
N ASP A 181 8.29 5.80 7.37
CA ASP A 181 8.86 7.16 7.39
C ASP A 181 8.01 8.23 8.10
N CYS A 182 7.20 7.81 9.07
CA CYS A 182 6.49 8.72 9.98
C CYS A 182 7.39 9.14 11.15
N ASP A 183 8.33 10.06 10.90
CA ASP A 183 9.37 10.49 11.86
C ASP A 183 8.86 11.06 13.21
N SER A 184 7.60 11.48 13.27
CA SER A 184 6.98 12.03 14.50
C SER A 184 6.02 11.07 15.19
N LEU A 185 5.80 9.86 14.65
CA LEU A 185 4.85 8.91 15.20
C LEU A 185 5.39 8.31 16.51
N VAL A 186 4.68 8.59 17.62
CA VAL A 186 5.07 8.16 18.97
C VAL A 186 4.15 7.08 19.49
N THR A 187 2.83 7.30 19.41
CA THR A 187 1.83 6.43 20.02
C THR A 187 0.93 5.80 18.97
N ILE A 188 0.40 4.64 19.29
CA ILE A 188 -0.71 4.01 18.56
C ILE A 188 -1.75 3.56 19.59
N PHE A 189 -2.99 3.38 19.16
CA PHE A 189 -4.00 2.78 20.02
C PHE A 189 -3.62 1.32 20.36
N SER A 190 -3.81 0.93 21.62
CA SER A 190 -3.52 -0.41 22.13
C SER A 190 -4.73 -0.92 22.93
N PRO A 191 -5.21 -2.15 22.67
CA PRO A 191 -4.70 -3.13 21.69
C PRO A 191 -4.99 -2.74 20.23
N LEU A 192 -4.19 -3.27 19.30
CA LEU A 192 -4.50 -3.21 17.87
C LEU A 192 -5.65 -4.18 17.58
N ASN A 193 -6.89 -3.68 17.50
CA ASN A 193 -8.07 -4.51 17.22
C ASN A 193 -8.18 -4.91 15.74
N ILE A 194 -7.05 -5.21 15.09
CA ILE A 194 -6.98 -5.59 13.68
C ILE A 194 -7.24 -7.10 13.55
N THR A 195 -8.00 -7.51 12.53
CA THR A 195 -8.28 -8.92 12.30
C THR A 195 -7.00 -9.72 12.01
N PRO A 196 -6.91 -10.99 12.43
CA PRO A 196 -5.75 -11.85 12.13
C PRO A 196 -5.54 -12.08 10.62
N SER A 197 -6.54 -11.79 9.79
CA SER A 197 -6.47 -11.83 8.33
C SER A 197 -5.73 -10.65 7.69
N ALA A 198 -5.25 -9.67 8.47
CA ALA A 198 -4.44 -8.60 7.91
C ALA A 198 -3.12 -9.13 7.36
N TRP A 199 -2.70 -8.60 6.22
CA TRP A 199 -1.55 -9.11 5.46
C TRP A 199 -0.28 -8.34 5.76
N ARG A 200 -0.35 -7.03 6.03
CA ARG A 200 0.87 -6.22 6.22
C ARG A 200 0.67 -5.02 7.13
N LEU A 201 1.48 -4.93 8.18
CA LEU A 201 1.70 -3.71 8.97
C LEU A 201 3.12 -3.22 8.78
N GLU A 202 3.29 -2.01 8.27
CA GLU A 202 4.60 -1.45 7.98
C GLU A 202 4.80 -0.13 8.74
N PHE A 203 5.77 -0.11 9.65
CA PHE A 203 6.16 1.04 10.46
C PHE A 203 7.65 1.36 10.30
N THR A 204 8.23 1.02 9.15
CA THR A 204 9.67 1.21 8.92
C THR A 204 10.06 2.68 9.11
N ASN A 205 11.27 2.89 9.62
CA ASN A 205 11.81 4.19 9.99
C ASN A 205 11.00 5.01 11.03
N CYS A 206 9.97 4.44 11.69
CA CYS A 206 9.25 5.09 12.79
C CYS A 206 9.99 5.00 14.12
N PHE A 207 11.17 5.61 14.21
CA PHE A 207 12.09 5.42 15.36
C PHE A 207 11.62 6.03 16.69
N LYS A 208 10.56 6.85 16.70
CA LYS A 208 10.00 7.48 17.90
C LYS A 208 8.86 6.69 18.55
N LEU A 209 8.47 5.55 17.99
CA LEU A 209 7.46 4.68 18.58
C LEU A 209 7.85 4.32 20.01
N ASP A 210 6.95 4.58 20.96
CA ASP A 210 7.20 4.30 22.37
C ASP A 210 7.13 2.78 22.67
N GLN A 211 7.50 2.41 23.89
CA GLN A 211 7.55 1.01 24.28
C GLN A 211 6.17 0.32 24.24
N GLN A 212 5.09 1.04 24.56
CA GLN A 212 3.73 0.49 24.58
C GLN A 212 3.25 0.23 23.15
N ALA A 213 3.46 1.19 22.26
CA ALA A 213 3.17 1.09 20.84
C ALA A 213 3.93 -0.08 20.20
N ARG A 214 5.24 -0.17 20.45
CA ARG A 214 6.06 -1.27 19.93
C ARG A 214 5.58 -2.62 20.44
N LYS A 215 5.26 -2.73 21.73
CA LYS A 215 4.71 -3.95 22.32
C LYS A 215 3.39 -4.34 21.68
N ALA A 216 2.48 -3.39 21.48
CA ALA A 216 1.19 -3.64 20.82
C ALA A 216 1.35 -4.13 19.37
N ILE A 217 2.31 -3.56 18.62
CA ILE A 217 2.64 -4.01 17.25
C ILE A 217 3.22 -5.43 17.26
N ILE A 218 4.17 -5.72 18.15
CA ILE A 218 4.85 -7.03 18.23
C ILE A 218 3.91 -8.14 18.66
N GLN A 219 2.98 -7.84 19.58
CA GLN A 219 2.00 -8.80 20.09
C GLN A 219 0.85 -9.08 19.11
N GLN A 220 0.77 -8.33 18.00
CA GLN A 220 -0.23 -8.59 17.00
C GLN A 220 0.09 -9.90 16.26
N SER A 221 -0.77 -10.90 16.42
CA SER A 221 -0.65 -12.20 15.77
C SER A 221 -1.50 -12.26 14.51
N PHE A 222 -0.88 -12.59 13.38
CA PHE A 222 -1.56 -12.77 12.09
C PHE A 222 -1.62 -14.25 11.71
N SER A 223 -2.57 -14.62 10.86
CA SER A 223 -2.58 -15.95 10.26
C SER A 223 -1.50 -16.08 9.18
N GLN A 224 -1.32 -15.06 8.35
CA GLN A 224 -0.38 -15.06 7.22
C GLN A 224 0.30 -13.69 7.01
N GLY A 225 0.11 -12.76 7.96
CA GLY A 225 0.55 -11.38 7.83
C GLY A 225 2.00 -11.15 8.24
N ILE A 226 2.53 -10.01 7.78
CA ILE A 226 3.88 -9.53 8.04
C ILE A 226 3.81 -8.22 8.81
N THR A 227 4.71 -8.04 9.76
CA THR A 227 4.91 -6.78 10.47
C THR A 227 6.36 -6.33 10.40
N LEU A 228 6.57 -5.08 9.98
CA LEU A 228 7.88 -4.44 9.96
C LEU A 228 7.90 -3.23 10.89
N LEU A 229 8.90 -3.16 11.77
CA LEU A 229 9.09 -2.03 12.66
C LEU A 229 10.56 -1.88 13.07
N PRO A 230 11.01 -0.70 13.54
CA PRO A 230 12.38 -0.52 13.99
C PRO A 230 12.74 -1.41 15.17
N GLY A 231 13.92 -2.02 15.12
CA GLY A 231 14.47 -2.79 16.24
C GLY A 231 15.79 -3.46 15.92
N ARG A 232 16.65 -3.53 16.93
CA ARG A 232 18.04 -4.00 16.81
C ARG A 232 18.27 -5.41 17.36
N GLN A 233 17.28 -5.93 18.08
CA GLN A 233 17.36 -7.20 18.80
C GLN A 233 15.97 -7.82 18.78
N VAL A 234 15.94 -9.14 18.82
CA VAL A 234 14.70 -9.90 18.93
C VAL A 234 13.99 -9.53 20.26
N PRO A 235 12.69 -9.19 20.26
CA PRO A 235 11.93 -8.84 21.47
C PRO A 235 11.88 -9.97 22.51
N ALA A 236 11.75 -9.66 23.80
CA ALA A 236 11.77 -10.61 24.95
C ALA A 236 10.76 -11.77 24.81
N GLU A 237 9.67 -11.52 24.10
CA GLU A 237 8.52 -12.40 23.86
C GLU A 237 8.88 -13.65 23.02
N PHE A 238 9.97 -13.60 22.25
CA PHE A 238 10.47 -14.75 21.49
C PHE A 238 11.43 -15.57 22.36
N GLU A 239 10.97 -16.75 22.79
CA GLU A 239 11.69 -17.63 23.73
C GLU A 239 12.90 -18.30 23.09
N HIS A 240 12.75 -18.75 21.84
CA HIS A 240 13.82 -19.36 21.08
C HIS A 240 14.58 -18.29 20.30
N ARG A 241 15.91 -18.26 20.41
CA ARG A 241 16.74 -17.24 19.78
C ARG A 241 18.03 -17.81 19.25
N ALA A 242 18.52 -17.24 18.16
CA ALA A 242 19.83 -17.50 17.64
C ALA A 242 20.44 -16.24 17.01
N LYS A 243 21.76 -16.15 17.03
CA LYS A 243 22.49 -15.12 16.30
C LYS A 243 22.69 -15.55 14.86
N GLY A 244 22.61 -14.60 13.94
CA GLY A 244 22.69 -14.88 12.50
C GLY A 244 21.38 -15.43 11.95
N ASN A 245 21.50 -16.21 10.89
CA ASN A 245 20.40 -16.56 10.01
C ASN A 245 19.78 -17.95 10.27
N CYS A 246 20.21 -18.67 11.30
CA CYS A 246 19.76 -20.03 11.55
C CYS A 246 19.22 -20.18 12.98
N LEU A 247 17.94 -20.53 13.10
CA LEU A 247 17.25 -20.79 14.36
C LEU A 247 16.96 -22.27 14.51
N THR A 248 17.40 -22.86 15.63
CA THR A 248 17.13 -24.27 15.94
C THR A 248 16.21 -24.36 17.17
N ILE A 249 15.07 -25.01 17.00
CA ILE A 249 14.09 -25.25 18.06
C ILE A 249 14.06 -26.74 18.37
N ARG A 250 14.20 -27.09 19.65
CA ARG A 250 14.21 -28.47 20.14
C ARG A 250 12.99 -28.74 20.99
N SER A 251 12.24 -29.79 20.65
CA SER A 251 11.14 -30.25 21.50
C SER A 251 11.72 -30.94 22.74
N ASN A 252 11.30 -30.49 23.92
CA ASN A 252 11.65 -31.10 25.21
C ASN A 252 10.66 -32.21 25.64
N GLY A 253 9.65 -32.54 24.82
CA GLY A 253 8.57 -33.46 25.19
C GLY A 253 8.34 -34.60 24.19
N ASN A 254 7.62 -35.63 24.63
CA ASN A 254 7.13 -36.74 23.80
C ASN A 254 5.90 -36.36 22.94
N ASP A 255 5.65 -35.07 22.70
CA ASP A 255 4.46 -34.61 21.98
C ASP A 255 4.76 -34.49 20.48
N PRO A 256 4.24 -35.39 19.63
CA PRO A 256 4.43 -35.36 18.19
C PRO A 256 3.76 -34.13 17.53
N LEU A 257 2.84 -33.45 18.23
CA LEU A 257 2.17 -32.24 17.72
C LEU A 257 3.06 -30.98 17.79
N TYR A 258 4.28 -31.07 18.32
CA TYR A 258 5.21 -29.94 18.38
C TYR A 258 5.66 -29.45 16.99
N ALA A 259 5.80 -30.36 16.03
CA ALA A 259 6.07 -30.00 14.63
C ALA A 259 4.83 -29.39 13.94
N LEU A 260 3.66 -29.64 14.52
CA LEU A 260 2.37 -29.09 14.15
C LEU A 260 2.05 -27.93 15.10
N SER A 261 2.94 -26.96 15.27
CA SER A 261 2.62 -25.75 16.02
C SER A 261 2.75 -24.54 15.10
N ARG A 262 2.00 -23.48 15.42
CA ARG A 262 2.21 -22.19 14.75
C ARG A 262 3.40 -21.49 15.41
N TYR A 263 4.29 -20.96 14.59
CA TYR A 263 5.45 -20.20 15.05
C TYR A 263 5.26 -18.75 14.66
N ASN A 264 5.32 -17.84 15.63
CA ASN A 264 5.55 -16.44 15.35
C ASN A 264 7.06 -16.22 15.30
N VAL A 265 7.59 -15.79 14.16
CA VAL A 265 9.01 -15.65 13.90
C VAL A 265 9.37 -14.18 13.81
N CYS A 266 10.48 -13.80 14.44
CA CYS A 266 11.07 -12.47 14.35
C CYS A 266 12.49 -12.58 13.80
N VAL A 267 12.78 -11.82 12.75
CA VAL A 267 14.11 -11.71 12.15
C VAL A 267 14.56 -10.26 12.23
N VAL A 268 15.76 -10.02 12.76
CA VAL A 268 16.40 -8.72 12.76
C VAL A 268 17.26 -8.61 11.52
N ILE A 269 16.94 -7.64 10.66
CA ILE A 269 17.61 -7.45 9.38
C ILE A 269 18.34 -6.11 9.33
N SER A 270 19.52 -6.08 8.70
CA SER A 270 20.27 -4.86 8.43
C SER A 270 19.62 -4.04 7.32
N PRO A 271 19.95 -2.74 7.19
CA PRO A 271 19.62 -1.97 5.99
C PRO A 271 20.09 -2.67 4.71
N PRO A 272 19.29 -2.64 3.63
CA PRO A 272 19.75 -3.07 2.32
C PRO A 272 20.98 -2.28 1.86
N ARG A 273 21.95 -2.97 1.25
CA ARG A 273 23.28 -2.44 0.90
C ARG A 273 23.30 -1.57 -0.36
N GLN A 274 22.31 -1.69 -1.24
CA GLN A 274 22.24 -0.94 -2.50
C GLN A 274 21.03 -0.02 -2.57
N GLU A 275 21.24 1.16 -3.15
CA GLU A 275 20.15 1.97 -3.70
C GLU A 275 19.72 1.35 -5.03
N TYR A 276 18.68 0.52 -5.00
CA TYR A 276 18.08 0.05 -6.25
C TYR A 276 17.44 1.24 -6.99
N SER A 277 17.86 1.45 -8.23
CA SER A 277 17.27 2.37 -9.21
C SER A 277 15.84 1.95 -9.58
N LEU A 278 15.06 2.87 -10.17
CA LEU A 278 13.72 2.57 -10.70
C LEU A 278 13.78 1.33 -11.61
N GLY A 279 13.06 0.25 -11.23
CA GLY A 279 12.88 -0.94 -12.08
C GLY A 279 13.34 -2.28 -11.49
N HIS A 280 14.11 -2.29 -10.40
CA HIS A 280 14.48 -3.54 -9.72
C HIS A 280 13.44 -3.96 -8.68
N SER A 281 13.21 -5.28 -8.56
CA SER A 281 12.35 -5.84 -7.51
C SER A 281 12.94 -5.57 -6.12
N PRO A 282 12.11 -5.29 -5.09
CA PRO A 282 12.61 -5.12 -3.74
C PRO A 282 13.32 -6.39 -3.25
N PRO A 283 14.33 -6.25 -2.37
CA PRO A 283 15.01 -7.39 -1.76
C PRO A 283 14.01 -8.33 -1.09
N ARG A 284 14.22 -9.64 -1.23
CA ARG A 284 13.30 -10.65 -0.69
C ARG A 284 13.90 -11.37 0.51
N LEU A 285 13.10 -11.52 1.56
CA LEU A 285 13.40 -12.42 2.67
C LEU A 285 12.85 -13.81 2.36
N LEU A 286 13.72 -14.80 2.40
CA LEU A 286 13.38 -16.20 2.22
C LEU A 286 13.55 -16.94 3.55
N CYS A 287 12.69 -17.93 3.78
CA CYS A 287 12.77 -18.84 4.91
C CYS A 287 12.74 -20.28 4.42
N ARG A 288 13.76 -21.04 4.80
CA ARG A 288 13.86 -22.49 4.58
C ARG A 288 13.55 -23.20 5.88
N HIS A 289 12.59 -24.13 5.83
CA HIS A 289 12.23 -24.99 6.94
C HIS A 289 12.86 -26.37 6.76
N ILE A 290 13.61 -26.83 7.76
CA ILE A 290 14.30 -28.12 7.73
C ILE A 290 13.85 -28.93 8.94
N ALA A 291 13.05 -29.97 8.70
CA ALA A 291 12.78 -31.03 9.66
C ALA A 291 13.67 -32.23 9.31
N LYS A 292 14.49 -32.70 10.26
CA LYS A 292 15.45 -33.79 10.00
C LYS A 292 14.77 -35.19 9.98
N GLY A 293 13.78 -35.43 9.14
CA GLY A 293 13.25 -36.78 8.84
C GLY A 293 13.61 -37.17 7.40
N ASP A 294 14.29 -38.30 7.21
CA ASP A 294 14.84 -38.72 5.91
C ASP A 294 13.77 -39.36 5.03
N LEU A 295 13.51 -38.76 3.85
CA LEU A 295 13.41 -39.37 2.52
C LEU A 295 12.75 -38.33 1.59
N TYR A 296 13.57 -37.65 0.78
CA TYR A 296 13.24 -36.51 -0.08
C TYR A 296 13.02 -35.19 0.67
N PRO A 297 14.09 -34.47 1.06
CA PRO A 297 13.95 -33.07 1.43
C PRO A 297 13.49 -32.29 0.19
N ASN A 298 12.20 -31.99 0.11
CA ASN A 298 11.74 -30.93 -0.78
C ASN A 298 12.26 -29.61 -0.20
N GLU A 299 13.47 -29.22 -0.60
CA GLU A 299 14.12 -27.95 -0.26
C GLU A 299 13.35 -26.78 -0.89
N VAL A 300 12.17 -26.46 -0.36
CA VAL A 300 11.39 -25.31 -0.82
C VAL A 300 11.73 -24.13 0.09
N SER A 301 12.63 -23.27 -0.38
CA SER A 301 12.78 -21.93 0.16
C SER A 301 11.50 -21.15 -0.07
N ILE A 302 10.90 -20.61 0.99
CA ILE A 302 9.61 -19.94 0.90
C ILE A 302 9.82 -18.44 0.98
N PHE A 303 9.16 -17.74 0.06
CA PHE A 303 9.10 -16.30 0.06
C PHE A 303 8.31 -15.83 1.29
N VAL A 304 8.99 -15.11 2.18
CA VAL A 304 8.36 -14.53 3.36
C VAL A 304 7.75 -13.18 2.99
N GLY A 305 8.53 -12.32 2.34
CA GLY A 305 8.04 -11.02 1.92
C GLY A 305 9.12 -10.08 1.42
N ASP A 306 8.68 -9.00 0.79
CA ASP A 306 9.54 -7.93 0.31
C ASP A 306 10.04 -7.06 1.47
N VAL A 307 11.34 -6.81 1.46
CA VAL A 307 12.05 -5.95 2.41
C VAL A 307 12.12 -4.53 1.85
N PRO A 308 11.44 -3.56 2.49
CA PRO A 308 11.48 -2.17 2.07
C PRO A 308 12.85 -1.53 2.41
N LYS A 309 13.11 -0.35 1.83
CA LYS A 309 14.31 0.43 2.15
C LYS A 309 14.15 1.08 3.53
N PHE A 310 15.18 0.98 4.37
CA PHE A 310 15.18 1.63 5.68
C PHE A 310 16.59 1.98 6.16
N ARG A 311 16.67 2.88 7.15
CA ARG A 311 17.92 3.56 7.54
C ARG A 311 18.74 2.83 8.60
N ARG A 312 18.13 1.90 9.35
CA ARG A 312 18.73 1.17 10.49
C ARG A 312 18.15 -0.23 10.59
N GLU A 313 18.56 -1.02 11.56
CA GLU A 313 18.03 -2.37 11.75
C GLU A 313 16.52 -2.37 12.03
N HIS A 314 15.81 -3.32 11.43
CA HIS A 314 14.38 -3.50 11.57
C HIS A 314 14.05 -4.94 11.96
N LEU A 315 12.94 -5.08 12.68
CA LEU A 315 12.30 -6.36 12.97
C LEU A 315 11.38 -6.68 11.81
N PHE A 316 11.50 -7.91 11.32
CA PHE A 316 10.61 -8.53 10.36
C PHE A 316 9.90 -9.68 11.09
N ILE A 317 8.61 -9.50 11.38
CA ILE A 317 7.80 -10.44 12.16
C ILE A 317 6.74 -11.07 11.26
N PHE A 318 6.60 -12.38 11.30
CA PHE A 318 5.63 -13.11 10.49
C PHE A 318 5.26 -14.45 11.14
N SER A 319 4.12 -15.00 10.77
CA SER A 319 3.66 -16.29 11.28
C SER A 319 3.87 -17.42 10.27
N ILE A 320 4.33 -18.56 10.79
CA ILE A 320 4.50 -19.83 10.08
C ILE A 320 3.45 -20.80 10.62
N ASN A 321 2.63 -21.35 9.73
CA ASN A 321 1.54 -22.27 10.05
C ASN A 321 1.61 -23.55 9.21
N HIS A 322 0.95 -24.60 9.67
CA HIS A 322 1.05 -25.99 9.18
C HIS A 322 0.75 -26.24 7.69
N ARG A 323 0.19 -25.26 6.97
CA ARG A 323 0.06 -25.32 5.50
C ARG A 323 1.36 -24.95 4.77
N TRP A 324 2.39 -24.52 5.50
CA TRP A 324 3.78 -24.53 5.04
C TRP A 324 4.09 -25.97 4.62
N PRO A 325 4.56 -26.23 3.38
CA PRO A 325 4.52 -27.56 2.78
C PRO A 325 5.32 -28.54 3.63
N CYS A 326 4.61 -29.34 4.43
CA CYS A 326 5.17 -30.37 5.27
C CYS A 326 4.23 -31.57 5.17
N ILE A 327 4.41 -32.31 4.07
CA ILE A 327 4.11 -33.75 4.01
C ILE A 327 5.15 -34.41 4.92
N VAL A 328 4.99 -34.30 6.23
CA VAL A 328 5.86 -34.99 7.18
C VAL A 328 5.02 -36.10 7.80
N ASP A 329 5.42 -37.33 7.53
CA ASP A 329 4.85 -38.50 8.20
C ASP A 329 5.06 -38.32 9.72
N PRO A 330 4.00 -38.38 10.55
CA PRO A 330 4.10 -38.27 12.00
C PRO A 330 5.09 -39.25 12.65
N SER A 331 5.47 -40.32 11.93
CA SER A 331 6.45 -41.31 12.38
C SER A 331 7.93 -40.92 12.17
N ASP A 332 8.24 -39.91 11.35
CA ASP A 332 9.61 -39.44 11.03
C ASP A 332 9.96 -38.08 11.65
N VAL A 333 9.14 -37.58 12.59
CA VAL A 333 9.32 -36.27 13.22
C VAL A 333 10.55 -36.27 14.11
N ASN A 334 11.66 -35.78 13.57
CA ASN A 334 12.85 -35.52 14.37
C ASN A 334 12.59 -34.36 15.34
N ARG A 335 13.18 -34.45 16.53
CA ARG A 335 12.91 -33.57 17.68
C ARG A 335 13.48 -32.15 17.53
N GLU A 336 14.01 -31.83 16.36
CA GLU A 336 14.73 -30.60 16.05
C GLU A 336 14.20 -30.01 14.74
N ILE A 337 13.69 -28.78 14.84
CA ILE A 337 13.25 -27.96 13.71
C ILE A 337 14.29 -26.87 13.50
N VAL A 338 14.69 -26.66 12.26
CA VAL A 338 15.62 -25.60 11.88
C VAL A 338 14.95 -24.66 10.89
N PHE A 339 14.96 -23.37 11.22
CA PHE A 339 14.63 -22.29 10.29
C PHE A 339 15.91 -21.63 9.82
N GLU A 340 16.12 -21.57 8.51
CA GLU A 340 17.22 -20.83 7.91
C GLU A 340 16.66 -19.68 7.07
N PHE A 341 17.11 -18.47 7.39
CA PHE A 341 16.72 -17.25 6.72
C PHE A 341 17.79 -16.85 5.71
N SER A 342 17.39 -16.27 4.60
CA SER A 342 18.33 -15.73 3.60
C SER A 342 17.76 -14.55 2.85
N SER A 343 18.65 -13.73 2.29
CA SER A 343 18.31 -12.73 1.27
C SER A 343 18.56 -13.35 -0.11
N GLU A 344 17.63 -13.18 -1.04
CA GLU A 344 17.72 -13.76 -2.40
C GLU A 344 19.03 -13.40 -3.10
N PHE A 345 19.50 -12.15 -2.97
CA PHE A 345 20.74 -11.68 -3.59
C PHE A 345 21.79 -11.14 -2.60
N GLN A 346 21.74 -11.56 -1.33
CA GLN A 346 22.66 -11.11 -0.26
C GLN A 346 22.69 -9.57 -0.06
N GLU A 347 21.50 -8.99 -0.13
CA GLU A 347 21.26 -7.56 -0.20
C GLU A 347 21.26 -6.91 1.18
N PHE A 348 20.97 -7.72 2.21
CA PHE A 348 20.96 -7.36 3.61
C PHE A 348 21.46 -8.53 4.45
N ASP A 349 21.95 -8.22 5.65
CA ASP A 349 22.40 -9.20 6.62
C ASP A 349 21.27 -9.56 7.60
N ILE A 350 21.21 -10.83 7.97
CA ILE A 350 20.35 -11.31 9.04
C ILE A 350 21.20 -11.35 10.31
N ILE A 351 20.81 -10.54 11.29
CA ILE A 351 21.61 -10.25 12.49
C ILE A 351 21.26 -11.21 13.63
N GLU A 352 19.97 -11.40 13.85
CA GLU A 352 19.42 -12.23 14.92
C GLU A 352 18.07 -12.75 14.47
N CYS A 353 17.70 -13.95 14.93
CA CYS A 353 16.39 -14.52 14.69
C CYS A 353 15.84 -15.15 15.97
N GLY A 354 14.52 -15.19 16.07
CA GLY A 354 13.84 -15.87 17.16
C GLY A 354 12.44 -16.30 16.81
N ALA A 355 11.90 -17.20 17.63
CA ALA A 355 10.56 -17.73 17.47
C ALA A 355 9.85 -17.84 18.81
N GLN A 356 8.54 -17.64 18.74
CA GLN A 356 7.57 -17.88 19.80
C GLN A 356 6.61 -18.96 19.31
N ILE A 357 6.36 -19.95 20.15
CA ILE A 357 5.42 -21.04 19.86
C ILE A 357 4.03 -20.61 20.30
N LEU A 358 3.06 -20.74 19.41
CA LEU A 358 1.65 -20.45 19.70
C LEU A 358 0.92 -21.78 19.90
N THR A 359 0.36 -21.98 21.10
CA THR A 359 -0.31 -23.22 21.51
C THR A 359 -1.82 -23.23 21.31
N ASP A 360 -2.37 -22.20 20.65
CA ASP A 360 -3.82 -22.03 20.55
C ASP A 360 -4.45 -23.02 19.56
N GLU A 361 -5.43 -23.79 20.04
CA GLU A 361 -6.36 -24.55 19.20
C GLU A 361 -7.17 -23.55 18.37
N TRP A 362 -7.01 -23.55 17.04
CA TRP A 362 -7.91 -22.82 16.17
C TRP A 362 -9.09 -23.70 15.79
N ASP A 363 -10.30 -23.21 16.08
CA ASP A 363 -11.55 -23.79 15.59
C ASP A 363 -11.50 -23.91 14.06
N TYR A 364 -11.70 -25.13 13.59
CA TYR A 364 -11.55 -25.57 12.21
C TYR A 364 -12.62 -25.02 11.24
N GLU A 365 -13.30 -23.92 11.56
CA GLU A 365 -14.59 -23.59 10.93
C GLU A 365 -14.57 -22.49 9.87
N PHE A 366 -13.42 -21.90 9.50
CA PHE A 366 -13.35 -20.96 8.39
C PHE A 366 -12.20 -21.29 7.42
N GLY A 367 -12.50 -22.19 6.47
CA GLY A 367 -11.56 -22.59 5.44
C GLY A 367 -12.11 -23.57 4.40
N LEU A 368 -13.39 -23.47 4.05
CA LEU A 368 -13.96 -24.10 2.85
C LEU A 368 -14.47 -23.01 1.90
N TYR A 369 -13.55 -22.19 1.38
CA TYR A 369 -13.69 -21.73 0.00
C TYR A 369 -12.72 -22.56 -0.81
N GLN A 370 -13.34 -23.45 -1.55
CA GLN A 370 -12.77 -24.52 -2.35
C GLN A 370 -12.30 -23.89 -3.66
N ASP A 371 -11.00 -23.67 -3.81
CA ASP A 371 -10.39 -23.51 -5.14
C ASP A 371 -10.22 -24.91 -5.75
N ASP A 372 -11.36 -25.53 -6.09
CA ASP A 372 -11.42 -26.53 -7.15
C ASP A 372 -11.85 -25.79 -8.42
N ILE A 373 -10.90 -25.12 -9.06
CA ILE A 373 -11.03 -24.87 -10.51
C ILE A 373 -10.30 -26.03 -11.17
N GLU A 374 -11.04 -27.11 -11.41
CA GLU A 374 -10.65 -28.13 -12.36
C GLU A 374 -10.43 -27.47 -13.71
N PHE A 375 -9.20 -27.54 -14.20
CA PHE A 375 -8.87 -27.26 -15.59
C PHE A 375 -9.46 -28.40 -16.44
N GLU A 376 -10.74 -28.29 -16.82
CA GLU A 376 -11.28 -29.14 -17.88
C GLU A 376 -10.71 -28.69 -19.22
N SER A 377 -9.73 -29.45 -19.68
CA SER A 377 -9.33 -29.48 -21.09
C SER A 377 -10.48 -30.09 -21.90
N SER A 378 -11.27 -29.26 -22.58
CA SER A 378 -12.15 -29.73 -23.64
C SER A 378 -11.56 -29.37 -25.01
N GLU A 379 -10.94 -30.35 -25.65
CA GLU A 379 -10.77 -30.36 -27.11
C GLU A 379 -12.16 -30.47 -27.76
N ALA A 380 -12.52 -29.51 -28.62
CA ALA A 380 -13.46 -29.74 -29.71
C ALA A 380 -13.32 -28.65 -30.78
N SER A 381 -12.79 -29.09 -31.94
CA SER A 381 -13.15 -28.73 -33.33
C SER A 381 -13.33 -27.25 -33.71
N GLY A 382 -12.57 -26.86 -34.74
CA GLY A 382 -12.58 -25.52 -35.31
C GLY A 382 -13.87 -25.13 -36.03
N ASP A 383 -13.95 -23.83 -36.28
CA ASP A 383 -14.27 -23.25 -37.59
C ASP A 383 -13.85 -21.77 -37.58
N ASP A 384 -13.32 -21.35 -38.72
CA ASP A 384 -12.71 -20.05 -39.00
C ASP A 384 -13.68 -18.87 -38.90
N ILE A 385 -13.29 -17.78 -38.24
CA ILE A 385 -13.72 -16.43 -38.62
C ILE A 385 -12.54 -15.46 -38.43
N GLU A 386 -11.94 -15.08 -39.56
CA GLU A 386 -10.99 -13.97 -39.69
C GLU A 386 -11.60 -12.66 -39.19
N PHE A 387 -10.85 -11.88 -38.40
CA PHE A 387 -11.09 -10.45 -38.29
C PHE A 387 -9.76 -9.69 -38.31
N GLU A 388 -9.71 -8.72 -39.22
CA GLU A 388 -8.55 -7.99 -39.72
C GLU A 388 -7.75 -7.27 -38.63
N SER A 389 -6.43 -7.44 -38.68
CA SER A 389 -5.44 -6.59 -38.02
C SER A 389 -5.43 -5.21 -38.67
N SER A 390 -5.70 -4.17 -37.89
CA SER A 390 -5.24 -2.81 -38.23
C SER A 390 -4.11 -2.44 -37.29
N GLU A 391 -2.93 -2.30 -37.90
CA GLU A 391 -1.71 -1.79 -37.29
C GLU A 391 -1.89 -0.32 -36.88
N ALA A 392 -1.40 0.04 -35.69
CA ALA A 392 -1.05 1.41 -35.35
C ALA A 392 0.15 1.40 -34.39
N SER A 393 1.32 1.49 -35.01
CA SER A 393 2.61 2.05 -34.57
C SER A 393 2.82 2.30 -33.07
N GLU A 394 3.80 1.58 -32.53
CA GLU A 394 4.58 1.94 -31.34
C GLU A 394 5.50 3.11 -31.70
N ASP A 395 5.22 4.30 -31.17
CA ASP A 395 6.21 5.40 -31.15
C ASP A 395 6.79 5.49 -29.74
N GLU A 396 8.03 5.02 -29.62
CA GLU A 396 8.95 5.36 -28.54
C GLU A 396 9.18 6.87 -28.54
N MET A 397 8.95 7.54 -27.40
CA MET A 397 9.25 8.96 -27.25
C MET A 397 10.41 9.11 -26.26
N GLU A 398 11.62 9.26 -26.81
CA GLU A 398 12.81 9.75 -26.11
C GLU A 398 12.55 11.15 -25.56
N PHE A 399 12.88 11.36 -24.27
CA PHE A 399 12.86 12.69 -23.65
C PHE A 399 14.21 13.38 -23.89
N GLU A 400 14.26 14.32 -24.83
CA GLU A 400 15.39 15.24 -24.95
C GLU A 400 15.41 16.24 -23.79
N SER A 401 16.57 16.35 -23.15
CA SER A 401 16.92 17.33 -22.14
C SER A 401 17.11 18.71 -22.78
N ILE A 402 16.25 19.68 -22.47
CA ILE A 402 16.49 21.09 -22.82
C ILE A 402 17.25 21.76 -21.68
N GLN A 403 18.48 22.16 -21.98
CA GLN A 403 19.30 23.07 -21.17
C GLN A 403 18.65 24.45 -21.12
N ALA A 404 18.45 25.00 -19.93
CA ALA A 404 18.18 26.42 -19.73
C ALA A 404 19.50 27.12 -19.38
N SER A 405 19.84 28.14 -20.17
CA SER A 405 20.96 29.05 -19.97
C SER A 405 20.73 29.94 -18.75
N GLU A 406 21.73 29.99 -17.87
CA GLU A 406 21.87 30.92 -16.75
C GLU A 406 22.39 32.27 -17.25
N ASP A 407 21.78 33.37 -16.78
CA ASP A 407 22.44 34.67 -16.63
C ASP A 407 22.42 34.99 -15.12
N ASP A 408 23.59 35.43 -14.63
CA ASP A 408 24.00 35.61 -13.24
C ASP A 408 23.19 36.65 -12.44
N ASP A 409 22.98 36.41 -11.13
CA ASP A 409 23.59 37.22 -10.06
C ASP A 409 23.15 36.80 -8.62
N GLU A 410 24.18 36.45 -7.83
CA GLU A 410 24.40 36.58 -6.37
C GLU A 410 23.43 36.00 -5.29
N HIS A 411 23.90 34.87 -4.72
CA HIS A 411 24.11 34.59 -3.29
C HIS A 411 22.91 34.50 -2.31
N GLY A 412 22.63 33.26 -1.86
CA GLY A 412 21.87 32.95 -0.65
C GLY A 412 21.65 31.45 -0.48
N ASP A 413 22.50 30.82 0.33
CA ASP A 413 22.60 29.38 0.60
C ASP A 413 21.34 28.80 1.30
N SER A 414 20.65 27.85 0.67
CA SER A 414 19.85 26.81 1.33
C SER A 414 19.57 25.64 0.37
N LYS A 415 20.37 24.58 0.46
CA LYS A 415 20.15 23.30 -0.23
C LYS A 415 19.12 22.44 0.53
N GLU A 416 17.84 22.56 0.20
CA GLU A 416 16.84 21.52 0.41
C GLU A 416 15.85 21.59 -0.75
N ASP A 417 15.81 20.55 -1.59
CA ASP A 417 14.65 20.09 -2.39
C ASP A 417 15.09 19.38 -3.69
N GLU A 418 15.54 18.13 -3.59
CA GLU A 418 15.66 17.22 -4.76
C GLU A 418 15.26 15.76 -4.46
N TYR A 419 14.34 15.55 -3.51
CA TYR A 419 13.89 14.20 -3.10
C TYR A 419 12.37 14.04 -3.13
N LEU A 420 11.70 14.37 -4.24
CA LEU A 420 10.25 14.15 -4.37
C LEU A 420 9.84 13.71 -5.78
N ARG A 421 10.41 12.61 -6.27
CA ARG A 421 9.83 11.81 -7.35
C ARG A 421 10.09 10.33 -7.11
N THR A 422 9.19 9.67 -6.40
CA THR A 422 9.14 8.19 -6.35
C THR A 422 7.70 7.73 -6.52
N ASP A 423 7.54 6.69 -7.33
CA ASP A 423 6.35 6.28 -8.07
C ASP A 423 5.18 5.73 -7.23
N CYS A 424 3.97 6.10 -7.65
CA CYS A 424 2.69 5.56 -7.15
C CYS A 424 2.07 4.48 -8.06
N TRP A 425 2.82 3.92 -9.01
CA TRP A 425 2.20 3.21 -10.14
C TRP A 425 2.02 1.69 -9.95
N SER A 426 2.71 1.05 -9.02
CA SER A 426 2.67 -0.41 -8.86
C SER A 426 1.46 -0.97 -8.12
N TRP A 427 0.73 -0.14 -7.34
CA TRP A 427 -0.42 -0.60 -6.55
C TRP A 427 -1.78 -0.24 -7.17
N LEU A 428 -1.82 0.75 -8.07
CA LEU A 428 -3.05 1.13 -8.79
C LEU A 428 -3.53 0.02 -9.75
N PHE A 429 -2.64 -0.85 -10.23
CA PHE A 429 -3.01 -1.92 -11.15
C PHE A 429 -3.84 -3.06 -10.52
N LEU A 430 -3.84 -3.20 -9.19
CA LEU A 430 -4.65 -4.22 -8.51
C LEU A 430 -6.12 -3.80 -8.31
N CYS A 431 -6.44 -2.51 -8.44
CA CYS A 431 -7.81 -2.01 -8.24
C CYS A 431 -8.66 -1.95 -9.53
N PHE A 432 -8.11 -2.26 -10.71
CA PHE A 432 -8.81 -2.11 -12.00
C PHE A 432 -9.08 -3.42 -12.76
N LYS A 433 -8.92 -4.58 -12.13
CA LYS A 433 -9.41 -5.86 -12.67
C LYS A 433 -10.28 -6.58 -11.63
N GLN A 434 -11.57 -6.26 -11.65
CA GLN A 434 -12.67 -7.17 -11.30
C GLN A 434 -13.84 -6.88 -12.23
#